data_AF-A0A3B7MU76-F1
#
_entry.id   AF-A0A3B7MU76-F1
#
_cell.length_a   1.000
_cell.length_b   1.000
_cell.length_c   1.000
_cell.angle_alpha   90.00
_cell.angle_beta   90.00
_cell.angle_gamma   90.00
#
_symmetry.space_group_name_H-M   'P 1'
#
loop_
_entity.id
_entity.type
_entity.pdbx_description
1 polymer ?
#
loop_
_entity_poly.entity_id
_entity_poly.type
_entity_poly.pdbx_seq_one_letter_code
_entity_poly.pdbx_strand_id
1 'polypeptide(L)' 'MNNDEKYLHRVIHPRHIQIILDMDSRQARRELKEIRESLGKEEHQYIILKEFLKHSGLQLQSVLSLLGWGNT' A
#
# COMPACT_ATOMS: atom_id res chain seq x y z
N MET A 1 8.85 8.65 -18.61
CA MET A 1 8.46 7.98 -17.35
C MET A 1 6.95 7.89 -17.34
N ASN A 2 6.38 6.72 -17.04
CA ASN A 2 4.94 6.62 -16.84
C ASN A 2 4.59 7.47 -15.60
N ASN A 3 3.61 8.37 -15.70
CA ASN A 3 3.26 9.31 -14.61
C ASN A 3 2.92 8.58 -13.30
N ASP A 4 2.52 7.31 -13.39
CA ASP A 4 2.09 6.48 -12.28
C ASP A 4 3.25 5.89 -11.47
N GLU A 5 4.43 5.73 -12.07
CA GLU A 5 5.60 5.17 -11.39
C GLU A 5 6.08 6.05 -10.23
N LYS A 6 5.75 7.35 -10.25
CA LYS A 6 6.05 8.29 -9.16
C LYS A 6 5.41 7.90 -7.82
N TYR A 7 4.34 7.11 -7.84
CA TYR A 7 3.64 6.68 -6.63
C TYR A 7 4.28 5.46 -5.96
N LEU A 8 5.12 4.71 -6.68
CA LEU A 8 5.70 3.45 -6.20
C LEU A 8 6.54 3.60 -4.92
N HIS A 9 7.12 4.79 -4.71
CA HIS A 9 7.94 5.11 -3.53
C HIS A 9 7.15 5.79 -2.40
N ARG A 10 5.83 5.99 -2.54
CA ARG A 10 5.01 6.55 -1.47
C ARG A 10 4.82 5.54 -0.35
N VAL A 11 4.87 6.03 0.89
CA VAL A 11 4.58 5.24 2.08
C VAL A 11 3.09 4.89 2.13
N ILE A 12 2.83 3.63 2.46
CA ILE A 12 1.50 3.10 2.70
C ILE A 12 1.18 3.19 4.19
N HIS A 13 0.04 3.79 4.49
CA HIS A 13 -0.49 3.94 5.84
C HIS A 13 -1.73 3.05 6.01
N PRO A 14 -2.14 2.75 7.26
CA PRO A 14 -3.34 1.95 7.52
C PRO A 14 -4.60 2.51 6.85
N ARG A 15 -4.72 3.84 6.65
CA ARG A 15 -5.84 4.44 5.93
C ARG A 15 -5.88 4.03 4.45
N HIS A 16 -4.72 3.91 3.80
CA HIS A 16 -4.68 3.44 2.40
C HIS A 16 -5.14 1.98 2.33
N ILE A 17 -4.70 1.14 3.26
CA ILE A 17 -5.12 -0.26 3.33
C ILE A 17 -6.63 -0.38 3.55
N GLN A 18 -7.22 0.43 4.44
CA GLN A 18 -8.68 0.48 4.65
C GLN A 18 -9.42 0.74 3.34
N ILE A 19 -8.96 1.71 2.54
CA ILE A 19 -9.59 2.07 1.26
C ILE A 19 -9.38 0.98 0.21
N ILE A 20 -8.17 0.40 0.12
CA ILE A 20 -7.82 -0.57 -0.93
C ILE A 20 -8.51 -1.91 -0.72
N LEU A 21 -8.61 -2.38 0.54
CA LEU A 21 -9.12 -3.72 0.88
C LEU A 21 -10.52 -3.72 1.49
N ASP A 22 -11.15 -2.55 1.65
CA ASP A 22 -12.46 -2.36 2.31
C ASP A 22 -12.52 -3.02 3.70
N MET A 23 -11.60 -2.60 4.57
CA MET A 23 -11.42 -3.18 5.90
C MET A 23 -11.49 -2.11 6.99
N ASP A 24 -11.77 -2.54 8.22
CA ASP A 24 -11.74 -1.64 9.37
C ASP A 24 -10.32 -1.22 9.76
N SER A 25 -10.21 -0.20 10.62
CA SER A 25 -8.90 0.32 11.05
C SER A 25 -8.02 -0.68 11.80
N ARG A 26 -8.61 -1.65 12.52
CA ARG A 26 -7.87 -2.69 13.26
C ARG A 26 -7.32 -3.73 12.29
N GLN A 27 -8.15 -4.21 11.37
CA GLN A 27 -7.77 -5.13 10.31
C GLN A 27 -6.66 -4.52 9.44
N ALA A 28 -6.80 -3.27 9.01
CA ALA A 28 -5.78 -2.59 8.21
C ALA A 28 -4.43 -2.40 8.92
N ARG A 29 -4.44 -2.15 10.23
CA ARG A 29 -3.20 -2.10 11.03
C ARG A 29 -2.54 -3.47 11.15
N ARG A 30 -3.35 -4.52 11.32
CA ARG A 30 -2.87 -5.90 11.38
C ARG A 30 -2.25 -6.31 10.04
N GLU A 31 -2.96 -6.05 8.94
CA GLU A 31 -2.48 -6.30 7.57
C GLU A 31 -1.13 -5.61 7.31
N LEU A 32 -1.02 -4.32 7.65
CA LEU A 32 0.24 -3.58 7.47
C LEU A 32 1.39 -4.16 8.31
N LYS A 33 1.09 -4.70 9.50
CA LYS A 33 2.06 -5.38 10.34
C LYS A 33 2.48 -6.71 9.73
N GLU A 34 1.55 -7.53 9.26
CA GLU A 34 1.82 -8.82 8.62
C GLU A 34 2.65 -8.64 7.33
N ILE A 35 2.33 -7.63 6.51
CA ILE A 35 3.15 -7.27 5.35
C ILE A 35 4.58 -6.92 5.79
N ARG A 36 4.74 -6.12 6.84
CA ARG A 36 6.07 -5.71 7.34
C ARG A 36 6.89 -6.92 7.80
N GLU A 37 6.27 -7.80 8.58
CA GLU A 37 6.88 -9.04 9.07
C GLU A 37 7.27 -9.97 7.91
N SER A 38 6.39 -10.12 6.90
CA SER A 38 6.68 -10.94 5.71
C SER A 38 7.87 -10.42 4.89
N LEU A 39 8.13 -9.11 4.96
CA LEU A 39 9.26 -8.46 4.28
C LEU A 39 10.54 -8.46 5.14
N GLY A 40 10.50 -9.02 6.36
CA GLY A 40 11.63 -9.01 7.29
C GLY A 40 12.01 -7.61 7.78
N LYS A 41 11.06 -6.67 7.78
CA LYS A 41 11.30 -5.27 8.16
C LYS A 41 11.14 -5.05 9.66
N GLU A 42 11.95 -4.15 10.20
CA GLU A 42 11.84 -3.72 11.60
C GLU A 42 10.63 -2.79 11.80
N GLU A 43 10.11 -2.72 13.04
CA GLU A 43 8.88 -1.98 13.36
C GLU A 43 8.91 -0.51 12.91
N HIS A 44 10.08 0.13 12.99
CA HIS A 44 10.28 1.53 12.62
C HIS A 44 10.36 1.74 11.10
N GLN A 45 10.48 0.67 10.30
CA GLN A 45 10.56 0.74 8.85
C GLN A 45 9.16 0.82 8.22
N TYR A 46 9.03 1.73 7.26
CA TYR A 46 7.81 1.94 6.50
C TYR A 46 7.68 0.95 5.35
N ILE A 47 6.44 0.72 4.91
CA ILE A 47 6.13 -0.01 3.68
C ILE A 47 5.81 1.01 2.59
N ILE A 48 6.40 0.84 1.41
CA ILE A 48 6.07 1.66 0.24
C ILE A 48 5.09 0.94 -0.69
N LEU A 49 4.42 1.70 -1.56
CA LEU A 49 3.40 1.17 -2.48
C LEU A 49 3.95 0.01 -3.32
N LYS A 50 5.19 0.09 -3.82
CA LYS A 50 5.81 -0.99 -4.59
C LYS A 50 5.86 -2.31 -3.82
N GLU A 51 6.18 -2.26 -2.53
CA GLU A 51 6.27 -3.45 -1.67
C GLU A 51 4.89 -4.00 -1.36
N PHE A 52 3.93 -3.11 -1.07
CA PHE A 52 2.54 -3.48 -0.88
C PHE A 52 1.96 -4.18 -2.11
N LEU A 53 2.20 -3.65 -3.32
CA LEU A 53 1.72 -4.27 -4.57
C LEU A 53 2.38 -5.63 -4.81
N LYS A 54 3.68 -5.75 -4.53
CA LYS A 54 4.40 -7.02 -4.64
C LYS A 54 3.85 -8.07 -3.66
N HIS A 55 3.49 -7.67 -2.45
CA HIS A 55 2.93 -8.57 -1.44
C HIS A 55 1.48 -8.96 -1.76
N SER A 56 0.62 -7.99 -2.08
CA SER A 56 -0.82 -8.19 -2.28
C SER A 56 -1.20 -8.76 -3.64
N GLY A 57 -0.32 -8.67 -4.65
CA GLY A 57 -0.61 -9.06 -6.03
C GLY A 57 -1.58 -8.11 -6.75
N LEU A 58 -1.96 -6.99 -6.13
CA LEU A 58 -2.85 -6.01 -6.72
C LEU A 58 -2.17 -5.22 -7.85
N GLN A 59 -2.99 -4.78 -8.81
CA GLN A 59 -2.52 -3.97 -9.92
C GLN A 59 -2.37 -2.50 -9.50
N LEU A 60 -1.26 -1.87 -9.91
CA LEU A 60 -0.98 -0.46 -9.60
C LEU A 60 -2.16 0.45 -9.97
N GLN A 61 -2.70 0.29 -11.19
CA GLN A 61 -3.79 1.13 -11.69
C GLN A 61 -5.05 1.05 -10.82
N SER A 62 -5.43 -0.14 -10.38
CA SER A 62 -6.59 -0.34 -9.50
C SER A 62 -6.38 0.37 -8.16
N VAL A 63 -5.19 0.23 -7.57
CA VAL A 63 -4.87 0.88 -6.29
C VAL A 63 -4.82 2.40 -6.42
N LEU A 64 -4.23 2.93 -7.50
CA LEU A 64 -4.20 4.37 -7.76
C LEU A 64 -5.61 4.94 -7.91
N SER A 65 -6.47 4.27 -8.68
CA SER A 65 -7.87 4.67 -8.84
C SER A 65 -8.62 4.74 -7.51
N LEU A 66 -8.45 3.74 -6.64
CA LEU A 66 -9.12 3.71 -5.32
C LEU A 66 -8.62 4.83 -4.40
N LEU A 67 -7.33 5.15 -4.46
CA LEU A 67 -6.71 6.20 -3.64
C LEU A 67 -6.89 7.61 -4.20
N GLY A 68 -7.52 7.77 -5.38
CA GLY A 68 -7.58 9.05 -6.08
C GLY A 68 -6.20 9.56 -6.49
N TRP A 69 -5.24 8.65 -6.71
CA TRP A 69 -3.91 8.96 -7.22
C TRP A 69 -3.89 8.70 -8.73
N GLY A 70 -3.13 9.47 -9.50
CA GLY A 70 -2.92 9.21 -10.94
C GLY A 70 -4.00 9.71 -11.91
N ASN A 71 -5.13 10.24 -11.43
CA ASN A 71 -6.14 10.90 -12.28
C ASN A 71 -6.35 12.37 -11.86
N THR A 72 -5.57 13.26 -12.48
CA THR A 72 -5.84 14.70 -12.69
C THR A 72 -5.26 15.06 -14.04
#